data_AF-A0A9C8W0G8-F1
#
_entry.id   AF-A0A9C8W0G8-F1
#
_cell.length_a   1.000
_cell.length_b   1.000
_cell.length_c   1.000
_cell.angle_alpha   90.00
_cell.angle_beta   90.00
_cell.angle_gamma   90.00
#
_symmetry.space_group_name_H-M   'P 1'
#
loop_
_entity.id
_entity.type
_entity.pdbx_description
1 polymer ?
#
loop_
_entity_poly.entity_id
_entity_poly.type
_entity_poly.pdbx_seq_one_letter_code
_entity_poly.pdbx_strand_id
1 'polypeptide(L)'
;MTMINRKKIQVTILPALLIILLSAVTCLAADRSAFTALADRVQALGLGMQGYVLGRPLTSRQKAIALAHPVAGSYKGTYRFRDGGLVVVADTGDDRVLAMYQRRENVGFAQLKNMVAHLMTAFAEPTTMAHDKILYWAFNEQGQVSEDAFNKAKKDQKTRELGILATVKLNSTMAIMAGGGTPDTLAANEETGTIYFIITSDPMVQAFMAGQG
;
A
#
# COMPACT_ATOMS: atom_id res chain seq x y z
N MET A 1 -76.24 33.23 -21.68
CA MET A 1 -75.15 32.59 -22.45
C MET A 1 -73.85 33.19 -21.94
N THR A 2 -73.28 32.57 -20.91
CA THR A 2 -72.27 33.17 -20.04
C THR A 2 -70.93 32.46 -20.29
N MET A 3 -69.97 33.15 -20.92
CA MET A 3 -68.64 32.60 -21.16
C MET A 3 -67.78 32.68 -19.90
N ILE A 4 -67.36 31.52 -19.39
CA ILE A 4 -66.41 31.39 -18.29
C ILE A 4 -64.99 31.42 -18.87
N ASN A 5 -64.25 32.48 -18.55
CA ASN A 5 -62.87 32.68 -18.98
C ASN A 5 -61.91 32.01 -17.99
N ARG A 6 -61.28 30.89 -18.38
CA ARG A 6 -60.28 30.18 -17.54
C ARG A 6 -58.87 30.73 -17.83
N LYS A 7 -58.32 31.49 -16.89
CA LYS A 7 -56.89 31.85 -16.86
C LYS A 7 -56.04 30.60 -16.59
N LYS A 8 -55.09 30.30 -17.49
CA LYS A 8 -54.07 29.27 -17.31
C LYS A 8 -52.98 29.79 -16.35
N ILE A 9 -52.80 29.12 -15.22
CA ILE A 9 -51.67 29.33 -14.30
C ILE A 9 -50.52 28.48 -14.84
N GLN A 10 -49.54 29.11 -15.48
CA GLN A 10 -48.27 28.45 -15.79
C GLN A 10 -47.41 28.46 -14.54
N VAL A 11 -47.25 27.27 -13.96
CA VAL A 11 -46.41 27.03 -12.78
C VAL A 11 -44.97 26.85 -13.25
N THR A 12 -44.17 27.90 -13.09
CA THR A 12 -42.73 27.93 -13.38
C THR A 12 -41.96 27.32 -12.21
N ILE A 13 -41.88 25.99 -12.13
CA ILE A 13 -41.03 25.28 -11.16
C ILE A 13 -40.02 24.45 -11.95
N LEU A 14 -39.00 25.08 -12.52
CA LEU A 14 -37.88 24.34 -13.14
C LEU A 14 -36.54 25.10 -13.26
N PRO A 15 -36.04 25.78 -12.20
CA PRO A 15 -34.59 25.98 -12.09
C PRO A 15 -33.95 25.42 -10.82
N ALA A 16 -34.72 25.05 -9.80
CA ALA A 16 -34.17 24.62 -8.50
C ALA A 16 -33.56 23.20 -8.51
N LEU A 17 -34.03 22.31 -9.40
CA LEU A 17 -33.53 20.93 -9.45
C LEU A 17 -32.14 20.81 -10.07
N LEU A 18 -31.73 21.77 -10.91
CA LEU A 18 -30.43 21.74 -11.60
C LEU A 18 -29.26 22.14 -10.69
N ILE A 19 -29.52 22.95 -9.65
CA ILE A 19 -28.50 23.43 -8.70
C ILE A 19 -28.15 22.33 -7.67
N ILE A 20 -29.12 21.49 -7.29
CA ILE A 20 -28.91 20.41 -6.30
C ILE A 20 -28.12 19.23 -6.90
N LEU A 21 -28.24 18.98 -8.21
CA LEU A 21 -27.43 17.97 -8.89
C LEU A 21 -25.96 18.38 -9.08
N LEU A 22 -25.65 19.68 -9.05
CA LEU A 22 -24.28 20.18 -9.22
C LEU A 22 -23.45 20.14 -7.92
N SER A 23 -24.09 20.20 -6.75
CA SER A 23 -23.42 20.16 -5.44
C SER A 23 -23.07 18.74 -4.97
N ALA A 24 -23.76 17.70 -5.46
CA ALA A 24 -23.42 16.31 -5.12
C ALA A 24 -22.19 15.79 -5.89
N VAL A 25 -21.92 16.31 -7.10
CA VAL A 25 -20.78 15.89 -7.93
C VAL A 25 -19.45 16.46 -7.41
N THR A 26 -19.48 17.60 -6.71
CA THR A 26 -18.25 18.27 -6.22
C THR A 26 -17.64 17.61 -4.98
N CYS A 27 -18.43 16.92 -4.15
CA CYS A 27 -17.91 16.27 -2.94
C CYS A 27 -17.02 15.05 -3.28
N LEU A 28 -17.46 14.22 -4.24
CA LEU A 28 -16.72 13.00 -4.65
C LEU A 28 -15.40 13.30 -5.39
N ALA A 29 -15.29 14.46 -6.06
CA ALA A 29 -14.08 14.81 -6.81
C ALA A 29 -12.91 15.25 -5.90
N ALA A 30 -13.19 15.81 -4.72
CA ALA A 30 -12.18 16.30 -3.79
C ALA A 30 -11.34 15.16 -3.19
N ASP A 31 -11.99 14.06 -2.79
CA ASP A 31 -11.33 12.92 -2.15
C ASP A 31 -10.38 12.18 -3.10
N ARG A 32 -10.74 12.08 -4.39
CA ARG A 32 -9.88 11.44 -5.38
C ARG A 32 -8.62 12.25 -5.69
N SER A 33 -8.74 13.58 -5.70
CA SER A 33 -7.60 14.48 -5.89
C SER A 33 -6.60 14.34 -4.73
N ALA A 34 -7.08 14.31 -3.48
CA ALA A 34 -6.25 14.12 -2.30
C ALA A 34 -5.52 12.76 -2.30
N PHE A 35 -6.23 11.68 -2.65
CA PHE A 35 -5.64 10.36 -2.83
C PHE A 35 -4.54 10.38 -3.89
N THR A 36 -4.81 10.98 -5.05
CA THR A 36 -3.84 11.06 -6.17
C THR A 36 -2.57 11.80 -5.76
N ALA A 37 -2.71 12.94 -5.10
CA ALA A 37 -1.56 13.72 -4.61
C ALA A 37 -0.71 12.92 -3.59
N LEU A 38 -1.35 12.16 -2.70
CA LEU A 38 -0.65 11.27 -1.78
C LEU A 38 0.04 10.10 -2.50
N ALA A 39 -0.64 9.48 -3.46
CA ALA A 39 -0.07 8.40 -4.26
C ALA A 39 1.15 8.85 -5.06
N ASP A 40 1.14 10.09 -5.58
CA ASP A 40 2.28 10.66 -6.31
C ASP A 40 3.48 10.94 -5.38
N ARG A 41 3.24 11.41 -4.14
CA ARG A 41 4.28 11.54 -3.10
C ARG A 41 4.87 10.18 -2.73
N VAL A 42 4.04 9.15 -2.59
CA VAL A 42 4.49 7.78 -2.30
C VAL A 42 5.27 7.19 -3.50
N GLN A 43 4.81 7.43 -4.72
CA GLN A 43 5.49 6.99 -5.94
C GLN A 43 6.89 7.60 -6.08
N ALA A 44 7.07 8.85 -5.65
CA ALA A 44 8.36 9.54 -5.69
C ALA A 44 9.44 8.84 -4.83
N LEU A 45 9.04 8.04 -3.82
CA LEU A 45 9.96 7.24 -3.01
C LEU A 45 10.55 6.05 -3.78
N GLY A 46 9.95 5.67 -4.92
CA GLY A 46 10.45 4.58 -5.77
C GLY A 46 10.39 3.20 -5.14
N LEU A 47 9.60 3.01 -4.08
CA LEU A 47 9.51 1.74 -3.35
C LEU A 47 8.82 0.68 -4.19
N GLY A 48 9.57 -0.34 -4.59
CA GLY A 48 9.12 -1.29 -5.60
C GLY A 48 9.76 -2.67 -5.52
N MET A 49 9.17 -3.61 -6.24
CA MET A 49 9.65 -4.98 -6.36
C MET A 49 9.24 -5.54 -7.73
N GLN A 50 10.14 -6.24 -8.42
CA GLN A 50 9.85 -6.87 -9.73
C GLN A 50 9.21 -5.92 -10.77
N GLY A 51 9.64 -4.66 -10.79
CA GLY A 51 9.12 -3.64 -11.73
C GLY A 51 7.79 -3.00 -11.34
N TYR A 52 7.17 -3.40 -10.24
CA TYR A 52 6.04 -2.70 -9.61
C TYR A 52 6.56 -1.63 -8.66
N VAL A 53 5.90 -0.48 -8.58
CA VAL A 53 6.25 0.64 -7.68
C VAL A 53 4.99 1.10 -6.97
N LEU A 54 5.06 1.25 -5.65
CA LEU A 54 3.95 1.70 -4.81
C LEU A 54 3.45 3.08 -5.28
N GLY A 55 2.13 3.23 -5.36
CA GLY A 55 1.47 4.45 -5.86
C GLY A 55 1.49 4.61 -7.38
N ARG A 56 2.26 3.82 -8.14
CA ARG A 56 2.35 3.92 -9.60
C ARG A 56 1.23 3.12 -10.28
N PRO A 57 0.62 3.64 -11.37
CA PRO A 57 -0.29 2.87 -12.22
C PRO A 57 0.38 1.64 -12.84
N LEU A 58 -0.36 0.54 -12.97
CA LEU A 58 0.11 -0.64 -13.70
C LEU A 58 0.33 -0.32 -15.18
N THR A 59 1.45 -0.79 -15.71
CA THR A 59 1.70 -0.81 -17.16
C THR A 59 0.77 -1.79 -17.87
N SER A 60 0.57 -1.64 -19.19
CA SER A 60 -0.25 -2.57 -19.98
C SER A 60 0.18 -4.04 -19.83
N ARG A 61 1.48 -4.30 -19.72
CA ARG A 61 2.02 -5.64 -19.46
C ARG A 61 1.59 -6.17 -18.09
N GLN A 62 1.71 -5.35 -17.06
CA GLN A 62 1.30 -5.72 -15.69
C GLN A 62 -0.21 -5.96 -15.59
N LYS A 63 -1.01 -5.21 -16.34
CA LYS A 63 -2.46 -5.44 -16.44
C LYS A 63 -2.80 -6.76 -17.13
N ALA A 64 -2.07 -7.13 -18.18
CA ALA A 64 -2.23 -8.44 -18.80
C ALA A 64 -1.89 -9.58 -17.80
N ILE A 65 -0.84 -9.42 -16.99
CA ILE A 65 -0.52 -10.36 -15.90
C ILE A 65 -1.65 -10.41 -14.87
N ALA A 66 -2.20 -9.26 -14.49
CA ALA A 66 -3.27 -9.16 -13.51
C ALA A 66 -4.54 -9.92 -13.92
N LEU A 67 -4.91 -9.81 -15.20
CA LEU A 67 -6.03 -10.54 -15.78
C LEU A 67 -5.77 -12.06 -15.84
N ALA A 68 -4.53 -12.47 -16.13
CA ALA A 68 -4.17 -13.87 -16.27
C ALA A 68 -4.00 -14.61 -14.94
N HIS A 69 -3.61 -13.91 -13.86
CA HIS A 69 -3.25 -14.52 -12.57
C HIS A 69 -3.98 -13.88 -11.38
N PRO A 70 -5.32 -13.82 -11.39
CA PRO A 70 -6.07 -13.22 -10.29
C PRO A 70 -5.90 -14.03 -9.00
N VAL A 71 -5.94 -13.34 -7.87
CA VAL A 71 -5.94 -13.95 -6.53
C VAL A 71 -7.23 -13.55 -5.82
N ALA A 72 -8.03 -14.54 -5.41
CA ALA A 72 -9.32 -14.35 -4.72
C ALA A 72 -9.17 -13.50 -3.45
N GLY A 73 -10.24 -12.88 -2.93
CA GLY A 73 -10.20 -12.15 -1.66
C GLY A 73 -9.64 -10.72 -1.77
N SER A 74 -10.03 -10.00 -2.82
CA SER A 74 -9.76 -8.56 -2.96
C SER A 74 -10.75 -7.74 -2.13
N TYR A 75 -10.32 -6.59 -1.62
CA TYR A 75 -11.22 -5.61 -1.00
C TYR A 75 -12.04 -4.88 -2.07
N LYS A 76 -13.20 -4.33 -1.69
CA LYS A 76 -14.00 -3.47 -2.58
C LYS A 76 -13.11 -2.37 -3.18
N GLY A 77 -13.23 -2.15 -4.48
CA GLY A 77 -12.44 -1.16 -5.21
C GLY A 77 -11.00 -1.57 -5.50
N THR A 78 -10.58 -2.79 -5.13
CA THR A 78 -9.24 -3.31 -5.44
C THR A 78 -9.31 -4.59 -6.27
N TYR A 79 -8.23 -4.87 -6.99
CA TYR A 79 -7.98 -6.20 -7.53
C TYR A 79 -6.60 -6.68 -7.10
N ARG A 80 -6.49 -8.00 -6.94
CA ARG A 80 -5.30 -8.67 -6.46
C ARG A 80 -4.88 -9.74 -7.45
N PHE A 81 -3.59 -9.81 -7.73
CA PHE A 81 -3.03 -10.76 -8.67
C PHE A 81 -1.61 -11.16 -8.29
N ARG A 82 -1.09 -12.21 -8.93
CA ARG A 82 0.24 -12.75 -8.69
C ARG A 82 1.12 -12.60 -9.92
N ASP A 83 2.34 -12.11 -9.73
CA ASP A 83 3.42 -12.19 -10.72
C ASP A 83 4.59 -12.97 -10.09
N GLY A 84 4.82 -14.18 -10.59
CA GLY A 84 5.74 -15.14 -9.97
C GLY A 84 5.45 -15.37 -8.49
N GLY A 85 6.37 -14.96 -7.63
CA GLY A 85 6.24 -15.07 -6.16
C GLY A 85 5.65 -13.84 -5.47
N LEU A 86 5.41 -12.75 -6.20
CA LEU A 86 4.92 -11.48 -5.66
C LEU A 86 3.39 -11.40 -5.83
N VAL A 87 2.69 -10.98 -4.78
CA VAL A 87 1.29 -10.60 -4.85
C VAL A 87 1.21 -9.08 -4.87
N VAL A 88 0.43 -8.55 -5.81
CA VAL A 88 0.21 -7.12 -6.00
C VAL A 88 -1.27 -6.83 -5.79
N VAL A 89 -1.55 -5.76 -5.05
CA VAL A 89 -2.89 -5.21 -4.86
C VAL A 89 -2.92 -3.85 -5.54
N ALA A 90 -3.88 -3.64 -6.44
CA ALA A 90 -4.06 -2.39 -7.17
C ALA A 90 -5.48 -1.85 -7.04
N ASP A 91 -5.61 -0.54 -7.17
CA ASP A 91 -6.88 0.18 -7.26
C ASP A 91 -7.57 -0.10 -8.60
N THR A 92 -8.85 -0.42 -8.59
CA THR A 92 -9.69 -0.59 -9.80
C THR A 92 -9.97 0.71 -10.55
N GLY A 93 -9.85 1.87 -9.90
CA GLY A 93 -10.17 3.17 -10.49
C GLY A 93 -9.11 3.68 -11.47
N ASP A 94 -7.83 3.59 -11.10
CA ASP A 94 -6.71 4.12 -11.91
C ASP A 94 -5.51 3.18 -12.00
N ASP A 95 -5.69 1.90 -11.64
CA ASP A 95 -4.67 0.86 -11.71
C ASP A 95 -3.44 1.13 -10.81
N ARG A 96 -3.50 2.01 -9.81
CA ARG A 96 -2.34 2.29 -8.93
C ARG A 96 -2.07 1.14 -7.97
N VAL A 97 -0.79 0.78 -7.83
CA VAL A 97 -0.33 -0.22 -6.84
C VAL A 97 -0.52 0.31 -5.43
N LEU A 98 -1.35 -0.39 -4.64
CA LEU A 98 -1.65 -0.06 -3.25
C LEU A 98 -0.77 -0.79 -2.25
N ALA A 99 -0.41 -2.05 -2.56
CA ALA A 99 0.46 -2.86 -1.72
C ALA A 99 1.11 -3.98 -2.55
N MET A 100 2.27 -4.44 -2.08
CA MET A 100 2.97 -5.60 -2.64
C MET A 100 3.45 -6.47 -1.50
N TYR A 101 3.30 -7.79 -1.62
CA TYR A 101 3.79 -8.70 -0.59
C TYR A 101 4.18 -10.06 -1.15
N GLN A 102 5.05 -10.74 -0.43
CA GLN A 102 5.44 -12.11 -0.71
C GLN A 102 5.47 -12.89 0.60
N ARG A 103 4.84 -14.08 0.59
CA ARG A 103 4.89 -15.05 1.69
C ARG A 103 5.50 -16.33 1.18
N ARG A 104 6.42 -16.91 1.94
CA ARG A 104 6.99 -18.24 1.69
C ARG A 104 6.93 -19.04 2.98
N GLU A 105 6.46 -20.27 2.87
CA GLU A 105 6.32 -21.22 3.96
C GLU A 105 7.36 -22.33 3.80
N ASN A 106 7.66 -23.03 4.88
CA ASN A 106 8.64 -24.12 4.92
C ASN A 106 10.01 -23.70 4.35
N VAL A 107 10.43 -22.46 4.63
CA VAL A 107 11.72 -21.95 4.17
C VAL A 107 12.82 -22.18 5.19
N GLY A 108 14.01 -22.54 4.72
CA GLY A 108 15.19 -22.65 5.56
C GLY A 108 15.92 -21.31 5.76
N PHE A 109 16.90 -21.30 6.65
CA PHE A 109 17.68 -20.11 7.00
C PHE A 109 18.40 -19.48 5.80
N ALA A 110 18.90 -20.28 4.85
CA ALA A 110 19.51 -19.77 3.62
C ALA A 110 18.54 -18.93 2.77
N GLN A 111 17.27 -19.34 2.67
CA GLN A 111 16.25 -18.60 1.95
C GLN A 111 15.84 -17.33 2.69
N LEU A 112 15.81 -17.35 4.04
CA LEU A 112 15.63 -16.15 4.85
C LEU A 112 16.77 -15.14 4.59
N LYS A 113 18.03 -15.58 4.66
CA LYS A 113 19.20 -14.74 4.38
C LYS A 113 19.15 -14.14 2.98
N ASN A 114 18.78 -14.92 1.97
CA ASN A 114 18.62 -14.42 0.60
C ASN A 114 17.51 -13.36 0.50
N MET A 115 16.40 -13.55 1.22
CA MET A 115 15.33 -12.55 1.26
C MET A 115 15.80 -11.26 1.95
N VAL A 116 16.50 -11.37 3.08
CA VAL A 116 17.04 -10.22 3.81
C VAL A 116 18.05 -9.47 2.93
N ALA A 117 19.01 -10.15 2.33
CA ALA A 117 19.99 -9.55 1.43
C ALA A 117 19.32 -8.87 0.22
N HIS A 118 18.28 -9.48 -0.35
CA HIS A 118 17.51 -8.88 -1.43
C HIS A 118 16.83 -7.58 -1.00
N LEU A 119 16.17 -7.57 0.17
CA LEU A 119 15.54 -6.35 0.70
C LEU A 119 16.56 -5.28 1.05
N MET A 120 17.71 -5.64 1.63
CA MET A 120 18.78 -4.69 1.94
C MET A 120 19.42 -4.10 0.67
N THR A 121 19.53 -4.89 -0.40
CA THR A 121 19.99 -4.39 -1.71
C THR A 121 18.99 -3.39 -2.29
N ALA A 122 17.68 -3.62 -2.09
CA ALA A 122 16.63 -2.76 -2.62
C ALA A 122 16.39 -1.49 -1.78
N PHE A 123 16.57 -1.56 -0.46
CA PHE A 123 16.09 -0.55 0.49
C PHE A 123 17.14 -0.10 1.51
N ALA A 124 18.42 -0.46 1.31
CA ALA A 124 19.51 -0.27 2.27
C ALA A 124 19.26 -0.97 3.62
N GLU A 125 20.04 -0.61 4.64
CA GLU A 125 19.90 -1.14 6.01
C GLU A 125 18.51 -0.83 6.60
N PRO A 126 17.90 -1.71 7.40
CA PRO A 126 16.60 -1.45 8.01
C PRO A 126 16.64 -0.27 9.00
N THR A 127 15.55 0.48 9.11
CA THR A 127 15.38 1.54 10.11
C THR A 127 15.40 1.00 11.53
N THR A 128 14.83 -0.20 11.75
CA THR A 128 14.89 -0.87 13.06
C THR A 128 14.67 -2.38 12.91
N MET A 129 15.12 -3.11 13.92
CA MET A 129 14.88 -4.54 14.09
C MET A 129 14.09 -4.78 15.38
N ALA A 130 13.13 -5.71 15.36
CA ALA A 130 12.37 -6.09 16.55
C ALA A 130 12.36 -7.61 16.77
N HIS A 131 12.65 -8.00 18.01
CA HIS A 131 12.60 -9.38 18.51
C HIS A 131 13.37 -10.39 17.63
N ASP A 132 14.46 -9.94 17.00
CA ASP A 132 15.29 -10.70 16.05
C ASP A 132 14.52 -11.33 14.88
N LYS A 133 13.26 -10.94 14.66
CA LYS A 133 12.31 -11.60 13.74
C LYS A 133 11.65 -10.63 12.76
N ILE A 134 11.79 -9.34 13.01
CA ILE A 134 11.16 -8.29 12.21
C ILE A 134 12.22 -7.29 11.77
N LEU A 135 12.31 -7.04 10.47
CA LEU A 135 13.01 -5.89 9.92
C LEU A 135 12.00 -4.88 9.42
N TYR A 136 12.26 -3.60 9.70
CA TYR A 136 11.35 -2.52 9.36
C TYR A 136 12.11 -1.37 8.75
N TRP A 137 11.67 -0.95 7.56
CA TRP A 137 12.11 0.27 6.88
C TRP A 137 10.97 1.26 6.87
N ALA A 138 11.23 2.48 7.31
CA ALA A 138 10.26 3.58 7.28
C ALA A 138 10.74 4.66 6.31
N PHE A 139 9.83 5.20 5.50
CA PHE A 139 10.13 6.23 4.53
C PHE A 139 9.20 7.43 4.72
N ASN A 140 9.77 8.63 4.78
CA ASN A 140 9.05 9.90 4.72
C ASN A 140 9.40 10.62 3.40
N GLU A 141 8.99 11.88 3.25
CA GLU A 141 9.27 12.66 2.03
C GLU A 141 10.76 12.83 1.71
N GLN A 142 11.61 12.80 2.73
CA GLN A 142 13.05 12.97 2.58
C GLN A 142 13.76 11.63 2.26
N GLY A 143 13.01 10.54 2.17
CA GLY A 143 13.52 9.19 1.93
C GLY A 143 13.47 8.34 3.19
N GLN A 144 14.48 7.49 3.37
CA GLN A 144 14.49 6.56 4.50
C GLN A 144 14.74 7.28 5.83
N VAL A 145 13.92 6.97 6.84
CA VAL A 145 14.09 7.45 8.22
C VAL A 145 15.24 6.67 8.86
N SER A 146 16.21 7.39 9.44
CA SER A 146 17.33 6.77 10.16
C SER A 146 16.87 6.11 11.47
N GLU A 147 17.64 5.13 11.92
CA GLU A 147 17.39 4.44 13.19
C GLU A 147 17.34 5.43 14.37
N ASP A 148 18.30 6.35 14.47
CA ASP A 148 18.36 7.33 15.56
C ASP A 148 17.11 8.23 15.60
N ALA A 149 16.66 8.72 14.43
CA ALA A 149 15.46 9.55 14.34
C ALA A 149 14.21 8.75 14.74
N PHE A 150 14.12 7.51 14.28
CA PHE A 150 13.01 6.61 14.62
C PHE A 150 12.99 6.28 16.12
N ASN A 151 14.14 5.92 16.70
CA ASN A 151 14.28 5.58 18.11
C ASN A 151 14.00 6.77 19.02
N LYS A 152 14.50 7.96 18.64
CA LYS A 152 14.18 9.21 19.34
C LYS A 152 12.69 9.50 19.32
N ALA A 153 12.05 9.46 18.14
CA ALA A 153 10.61 9.69 18.03
C ALA A 153 9.80 8.64 18.80
N LYS A 154 10.22 7.37 18.80
CA LYS A 154 9.59 6.30 19.58
C LYS A 154 9.68 6.57 21.08
N LYS A 155 10.87 6.94 21.58
CA LYS A 155 11.10 7.30 22.98
C LYS A 155 10.26 8.51 23.41
N ASP A 156 10.16 9.51 22.54
CA ASP A 156 9.43 10.75 22.80
C ASP A 156 7.92 10.63 22.50
N GLN A 157 7.43 9.44 22.06
CA GLN A 157 6.05 9.17 21.62
C GLN A 157 5.55 10.04 20.44
N LYS A 158 6.47 10.38 19.54
CA LYS A 158 6.30 11.30 18.40
C LYS A 158 6.49 10.64 17.03
N THR A 159 6.28 9.33 16.91
CA THR A 159 6.46 8.62 15.63
C THR A 159 5.56 9.15 14.52
N ARG A 160 4.39 9.73 14.85
CA ARG A 160 3.52 10.40 13.86
C ARG A 160 4.15 11.67 13.28
N GLU A 161 4.98 12.37 14.06
CA GLU A 161 5.67 13.59 13.60
C GLU A 161 6.76 13.28 12.57
N LEU A 162 7.18 12.01 12.42
CA LEU A 162 8.13 11.61 11.39
C LEU A 162 7.56 11.68 9.96
N GLY A 163 6.24 11.83 9.81
CA GLY A 163 5.61 11.93 8.49
C GLY A 163 5.83 10.70 7.61
N ILE A 164 5.84 9.51 8.20
CA ILE A 164 6.06 8.25 7.48
C ILE A 164 4.96 8.09 6.42
N LEU A 165 5.38 8.03 5.16
CA LEU A 165 4.52 7.84 4.01
C LEU A 165 4.39 6.38 3.63
N ALA A 166 5.46 5.59 3.76
CA ALA A 166 5.47 4.20 3.34
C ALA A 166 6.45 3.37 4.17
N THR A 167 6.24 2.05 4.14
CA THR A 167 7.01 1.10 4.94
C THR A 167 7.32 -0.16 4.14
N VAL A 168 8.45 -0.76 4.46
CA VAL A 168 8.75 -2.15 4.12
C VAL A 168 8.87 -2.90 5.44
N LYS A 169 8.17 -4.04 5.56
CA LYS A 169 8.22 -4.86 6.77
C LYS A 169 8.48 -6.30 6.37
N LEU A 170 9.58 -6.88 6.85
CA LEU A 170 9.83 -8.32 6.80
C LEU A 170 9.53 -8.92 8.18
N ASN A 171 8.81 -10.03 8.20
CA ASN A 171 8.56 -10.86 9.38
C ASN A 171 9.07 -12.28 9.10
N SER A 172 9.70 -12.89 10.09
CA SER A 172 10.09 -14.29 10.06
C SER A 172 9.65 -14.98 11.35
N THR A 173 9.30 -16.26 11.27
CA THR A 173 9.13 -17.10 12.46
C THR A 173 10.48 -17.52 13.06
N MET A 174 11.54 -17.54 12.24
CA MET A 174 12.92 -17.83 12.61
C MET A 174 13.67 -16.54 12.99
N ALA A 175 14.72 -16.66 13.80
CA ALA A 175 15.61 -15.54 14.06
C ALA A 175 16.39 -15.14 12.79
N ILE A 176 16.47 -13.84 12.53
CA ILE A 176 17.12 -13.24 11.36
C ILE A 176 18.63 -13.20 11.56
N MET A 177 19.06 -12.75 12.74
CA MET A 177 20.43 -12.81 13.18
C MET A 177 20.59 -14.10 13.97
N ALA A 178 21.15 -15.14 13.35
CA ALA A 178 21.47 -16.36 14.08
C ALA A 178 22.42 -16.01 15.23
N GLY A 179 21.99 -16.23 16.47
CA GLY A 179 22.83 -15.96 17.64
C GLY A 179 24.06 -16.85 17.61
N GLY A 180 25.23 -16.28 17.27
CA GLY A 180 26.58 -16.78 17.56
C GLY A 180 26.97 -18.18 17.06
N GLY A 181 26.09 -18.93 16.42
CA GLY A 181 26.40 -20.27 15.90
C GLY A 181 27.37 -20.17 14.72
N THR A 182 28.42 -21.00 14.76
CA THR A 182 29.28 -21.23 13.59
C THR A 182 28.42 -21.69 12.40
N PRO A 183 28.81 -21.37 11.14
CA PRO A 183 28.06 -21.76 9.94
C PRO A 183 27.63 -23.24 9.93
N ASP A 184 28.47 -24.13 10.48
CA ASP A 184 28.24 -25.57 10.54
C ASP A 184 27.13 -26.01 11.51
N THR A 185 26.83 -25.27 12.57
CA THR A 185 25.79 -25.63 13.54
C THR A 185 24.39 -25.13 13.13
N LEU A 186 24.33 -24.11 12.27
CA LEU A 186 23.07 -23.59 11.71
C LEU A 186 22.61 -24.39 10.49
N ALA A 187 23.53 -25.03 9.77
CA ALA A 187 23.21 -25.94 8.66
C ALA A 187 22.63 -27.28 9.15
N ALA A 188 22.87 -27.65 10.41
CA ALA A 188 22.39 -28.90 11.01
C ALA A 188 20.99 -28.80 11.63
N ASN A 189 20.49 -27.59 11.90
CA ASN A 189 19.10 -27.39 12.33
C ASN A 189 18.21 -27.25 11.09
N GLU A 190 17.46 -28.31 10.77
CA GLU A 190 16.38 -28.32 9.76
C GLU A 190 15.17 -27.45 10.15
N GLU A 191 15.37 -26.40 10.95
CA GLU A 191 14.28 -25.52 11.36
C GLU A 191 13.81 -24.75 10.12
N THR A 192 12.60 -25.09 9.67
CA THR A 192 11.92 -24.37 8.61
C THR A 192 10.91 -23.40 9.21
N GLY A 193 10.69 -22.29 8.52
CA GLY A 193 9.81 -21.24 8.99
C GLY A 193 8.97 -20.62 7.91
N THR A 194 8.21 -19.59 8.32
CA THR A 194 7.51 -18.71 7.40
C THR A 194 8.24 -17.38 7.34
N ILE A 195 8.47 -16.89 6.12
CA ILE A 195 8.93 -15.52 5.87
C ILE A 195 7.88 -14.77 5.08
N TYR A 196 7.69 -13.51 5.43
CA TYR A 196 6.73 -12.62 4.80
C TYR A 196 7.31 -11.22 4.74
N PHE A 197 7.27 -10.58 3.57
CA PHE A 197 7.46 -9.13 3.49
C PHE A 197 6.26 -8.45 2.86
N ILE A 198 6.07 -7.19 3.22
CA ILE A 198 5.10 -6.28 2.62
C ILE A 198 5.73 -4.91 2.40
N ILE A 199 5.40 -4.31 1.26
CA ILE A 199 5.65 -2.90 0.91
C ILE A 199 4.27 -2.24 0.85
N THR A 200 4.04 -1.24 1.69
CA THR A 200 2.72 -0.59 1.83
C THR A 200 2.84 0.87 2.27
N SER A 201 1.79 1.63 2.05
CA SER A 201 1.61 2.99 2.59
C SER A 201 0.30 3.03 3.37
N ASP A 202 0.40 3.02 4.69
CA ASP A 202 -0.74 3.18 5.59
C ASP A 202 -1.57 4.44 5.28
N PRO A 203 -0.97 5.64 5.08
CA PRO A 203 -1.77 6.81 4.76
C PRO A 203 -2.46 6.68 3.39
N MET A 204 -1.83 6.06 2.39
CA MET A 204 -2.45 5.84 1.08
C MET A 204 -3.60 4.83 1.16
N VAL A 205 -3.43 3.75 1.92
CA VAL A 205 -4.51 2.76 2.17
C VAL A 205 -5.67 3.42 2.92
N GLN A 206 -5.40 4.24 3.93
CA GLN A 206 -6.44 4.96 4.66
C GLN A 206 -7.20 5.94 3.76
N ALA A 207 -6.48 6.73 2.95
CA ALA A 207 -7.09 7.65 1.99
C ALA A 207 -7.94 6.91 0.93
N PHE A 208 -7.45 5.76 0.44
CA PHE A 208 -8.22 4.89 -0.45
C PHE A 208 -9.52 4.42 0.22
N MET A 209 -9.45 3.89 1.44
CA MET A 209 -10.61 3.37 2.16
C MET A 209 -11.63 4.46 2.50
N ALA A 210 -11.17 5.67 2.81
CA ALA A 210 -12.05 6.83 3.05
C ALA A 210 -12.88 7.19 1.81
N GLY A 211 -12.30 7.08 0.61
CA GLY A 211 -13.01 7.33 -0.66
C GLY A 211 -13.95 6.21 -1.14
N GLN A 212 -14.08 5.11 -0.39
CA GLN A 212 -14.97 3.97 -0.76
C GLN A 212 -16.35 4.01 -0.06
N GLY A 213 -16.53 4.91 0.91
CA GLY A 213 -17.76 5.13 1.67
C GLY A 213 -18.73 6.05 0.95
#